data_AF-A0AAP4A6V7-F1
#
_entry.id   AF-A0AAP4A6V7-F1
#
_cell.length_a   1.000
_cell.length_b   1.000
_cell.length_c   1.000
_cell.angle_alpha   90.00
_cell.angle_beta   90.00
_cell.angle_gamma   90.00
#
_symmetry.space_group_name_H-M   'P 1'
#
loop_
_entity.id
_entity.type
_entity.pdbx_description
1 polymer ?
#
loop_
_entity_poly.entity_id
_entity_poly.type
_entity_poly.pdbx_seq_one_letter_code
_entity_poly.pdbx_strand_id
1 'polypeptide(L)' 'MGIKNKLREIRMKEFAMDSGKFAKKLGVNLKTYSNWETNRSKPPLEEALRIAKLLNKTVDEIWDID' A
#
# COMPACT_ATOMS: atom_id res chain seq x y z
N MET A 1 11.19 13.61 9.55
CA MET A 1 9.83 13.07 9.45
C MET A 1 9.83 11.88 8.52
N GLY A 2 9.63 10.68 9.07
CA GLY A 2 9.46 9.46 8.27
C GLY A 2 8.01 9.31 7.83
N ILE A 3 7.75 8.54 6.77
CA ILE A 3 6.40 8.06 6.47
C ILE A 3 6.34 6.59 6.91
N LYS A 4 5.45 6.29 7.85
CA LYS A 4 5.08 4.92 8.21
C LYS A 4 4.18 4.35 7.14
N ASN A 5 4.44 3.12 6.73
CA ASN A 5 3.65 2.41 5.71
C ASN A 5 3.10 1.11 6.28
N LYS A 6 1.79 0.95 6.23
CA LYS A 6 1.05 -0.19 6.78
C LYS A 6 0.58 -1.19 5.71
N LEU A 7 0.97 -1.04 4.44
CA LEU A 7 0.58 -1.96 3.34
C LEU A 7 0.91 -3.43 3.64
N ARG A 8 2.07 -3.70 4.25
CA ARG A 8 2.47 -5.06 4.62
C ARG A 8 1.54 -5.65 5.66
N GLU A 9 1.21 -4.85 6.68
CA GLU A 9 0.30 -5.26 7.75
C GLU A 9 -1.09 -5.53 7.20
N ILE A 10 -1.63 -4.62 6.38
CA ILE A 10 -2.93 -4.77 5.72
C ILE A 10 -2.94 -6.05 4.86
N ARG A 11 -1.91 -6.25 4.02
CA ARG A 11 -1.81 -7.44 3.19
C ARG A 11 -1.82 -8.74 4.00
N MET A 12 -1.08 -8.78 5.12
CA MET A 12 -0.94 -9.99 5.92
C MET A 12 -2.15 -10.24 6.82
N LYS A 13 -2.71 -9.21 7.46
CA LYS A 13 -3.82 -9.35 8.41
C LYS A 13 -5.19 -9.47 7.74
N GLU A 14 -5.45 -8.68 6.71
CA GLU A 14 -6.79 -8.59 6.12
C GLU A 14 -6.96 -9.50 4.89
N PHE A 15 -5.89 -9.72 4.13
CA PHE A 15 -5.97 -10.46 2.87
C PHE A 15 -5.26 -11.81 2.89
N ALA A 16 -4.26 -11.99 3.75
CA ALA A 16 -3.41 -13.18 3.80
C ALA A 16 -2.86 -13.59 2.41
N MET A 17 -2.48 -12.59 1.60
CA MET A 17 -2.00 -12.79 0.23
C MET A 17 -0.50 -12.63 0.12
N ASP A 18 0.12 -13.34 -0.83
CA ASP A 18 1.47 -13.01 -1.29
C ASP A 18 1.50 -11.64 -1.99
N SER A 19 2.70 -11.04 -2.05
CA SER A 19 2.88 -9.72 -2.63
C SER A 19 2.42 -9.62 -4.09
N GLY A 20 2.50 -10.70 -4.86
CA GLY A 20 2.06 -10.75 -6.26
C GLY A 20 0.55 -10.69 -6.40
N LYS A 21 -0.18 -11.51 -5.63
CA LYS A 21 -1.66 -11.46 -5.58
C LYS A 21 -2.17 -10.12 -5.10
N PHE A 22 -1.52 -9.55 -4.07
CA PHE A 22 -1.94 -8.26 -3.54
C PHE A 22 -1.64 -7.12 -4.51
N ALA A 23 -0.49 -7.12 -5.20
CA ALA A 23 -0.20 -6.14 -6.25
C ALA A 23 -1.25 -6.17 -7.37
N LYS A 24 -1.64 -7.38 -7.82
CA LYS A 24 -2.73 -7.56 -8.80
C LYS A 24 -4.06 -7.02 -8.29
N LYS A 25 -4.41 -7.28 -7.02
CA LYS A 25 -5.62 -6.72 -6.39
C LYS A 25 -5.58 -5.20 -6.40
N LEU A 26 -4.43 -4.60 -6.08
CA LEU A 26 -4.23 -3.16 -6.12
C LEU A 26 -4.19 -2.59 -7.54
N GLY A 27 -4.12 -3.41 -8.59
CA GLY A 27 -4.03 -2.95 -9.98
C GLY A 27 -2.66 -2.38 -10.35
N VAL A 28 -1.60 -2.75 -9.63
CA VAL A 28 -0.23 -2.30 -9.88
C VAL A 28 0.70 -3.49 -10.13
N ASN A 29 1.84 -3.24 -10.78
CA ASN A 29 2.84 -4.29 -10.94
C ASN A 29 3.54 -4.61 -9.59
N LEU A 30 4.10 -5.82 -9.48
CA LEU A 30 4.75 -6.29 -8.25
C LEU A 30 5.92 -5.40 -7.81
N LYS A 31 6.70 -4.86 -8.75
CA LYS A 31 7.86 -4.01 -8.43
C LYS A 31 7.42 -2.69 -7.79
N THR A 32 6.39 -2.06 -8.34
CA THR A 32 5.77 -0.84 -7.79
C THR A 32 5.25 -1.10 -6.38
N TYR A 33 4.47 -2.17 -6.20
CA TYR A 33 3.98 -2.57 -4.88
C TYR A 33 5.12 -2.81 -3.88
N SER A 34 6.13 -3.59 -4.26
CA SER A 34 7.27 -3.92 -3.39
C SER A 34 8.06 -2.67 -3.00
N ASN A 35 8.27 -1.73 -3.92
CA ASN A 35 8.94 -0.48 -3.62
C ASN A 35 8.13 0.38 -2.63
N TRP A 36 6.80 0.37 -2.73
CA TRP A 36 5.95 1.04 -1.75
C TRP A 36 5.99 0.33 -0.39
N GLU A 37 5.75 -0.98 -0.35
CA GLU A 37 5.74 -1.80 0.88
C GLU A 37 7.06 -1.67 1.67
N THR A 38 8.19 -1.54 0.97
CA THR A 38 9.53 -1.40 1.58
C THR A 38 9.97 0.06 1.79
N ASN A 39 9.09 1.03 1.56
CA ASN A 39 9.38 2.48 1.64
C ASN A 39 10.52 2.97 0.72
N ARG A 40 10.92 2.19 -0.29
CA ARG A 40 11.90 2.63 -1.31
C ARG A 40 11.36 3.76 -2.18
N SER A 41 10.04 3.83 -2.36
CA SER A 41 9.36 4.92 -3.04
C SER A 41 7.98 5.13 -2.43
N LYS A 42 7.39 6.30 -2.68
CA LYS A 42 6.04 6.63 -2.24
C LYS A 42 5.10 6.53 -3.45
N PRO A 43 3.84 6.12 -3.26
CA PRO A 43 2.84 6.25 -4.31
C PRO A 43 2.61 7.74 -4.62
N PRO A 44 2.31 8.09 -5.88
CA PRO A 44 1.67 9.37 -6.20
C PRO A 44 0.38 9.56 -5.41
N LEU A 45 -0.05 10.81 -5.21
CA LEU A 45 -1.26 11.11 -4.44
C LEU A 45 -2.51 10.44 -5.04
N GLU A 46 -2.61 10.43 -6.37
CA GLU A 46 -3.72 9.79 -7.09
C GLU A 46 -3.80 8.29 -6.78
N GLU A 47 -2.64 7.62 -6.78
CA GLU A 47 -2.53 6.19 -6.47
C GLU A 47 -2.81 5.90 -5.00
N ALA A 48 -2.32 6.75 -4.09
CA ALA A 48 -2.59 6.62 -2.67
C ALA A 48 -4.10 6.71 -2.39
N LEU A 49 -4.78 7.69 -2.98
CA LEU A 49 -6.24 7.86 -2.88
C LEU A 49 -7.00 6.70 -3.52
N ARG A 50 -6.56 6.22 -4.69
CA ARG A 50 -7.18 5.08 -5.38
C ARG A 50 -7.09 3.80 -4.54
N ILE A 51 -5.92 3.53 -3.97
CA ILE A 51 -5.68 2.37 -3.12
C ILE A 51 -6.47 2.48 -1.81
N ALA A 52 -6.51 3.66 -1.19
CA ALA A 52 -7.30 3.91 0.01
C ALA A 52 -8.78 3.58 -0.23
N LYS A 53 -9.36 4.09 -1.32
CA LYS A 53 -10.75 3.75 -1.74
C LYS A 53 -10.94 2.26 -1.98
N LEU A 54 -10.00 1.60 -2.67
CA LEU A 54 -10.07 0.18 -2.97
C LEU A 54 -10.02 -0.71 -1.71
N LEU A 55 -9.26 -0.28 -0.70
CA LEU A 55 -9.13 -0.98 0.58
C LEU A 55 -10.19 -0.55 1.60
N ASN A 56 -11.09 0.37 1.22
CA ASN A 56 -12.09 0.98 2.09
C ASN A 56 -11.46 1.58 3.37
N LYS A 57 -10.38 2.36 3.18
CA LYS A 57 -9.60 3.04 4.21
C LYS A 57 -9.33 4.49 3.81
N THR A 58 -8.87 5.30 4.74
CA THR A 58 -8.27 6.60 4.46
C THR A 58 -6.80 6.45 4.04
N VAL A 59 -6.19 7.52 3.50
CA VAL A 59 -4.78 7.50 3.12
C VAL A 59 -3.90 7.41 4.37
N ASP A 60 -4.25 8.13 5.43
CA ASP A 60 -3.58 8.15 6.75
C ASP A 60 -3.62 6.79 7.48
N GLU A 61 -4.68 5.99 7.27
CA GLU A 61 -4.71 4.61 7.75
C GLU A 61 -3.66 3.70 7.08
N ILE A 62 -3.14 4.08 5.90
CA ILE A 62 -2.16 3.29 5.14
C ILE A 62 -0.76 3.91 5.22
N TRP A 63 -0.67 5.23 5.04
CA TRP A 63 0.56 6.02 5.04
C TRP A 63 0.41 7.18 6.01
N ASP A 64 1.17 7.13 7.10
CA ASP A 64 1.08 8.10 8.19
C ASP A 64 2.41 8.83 8.37
N ILE A 65 2.36 10.08 8.82
CA ILE A 65 3.56 10.87 9.10
C ILE A 65 3.91 10.70 10.58
N ASP A 66 5.17 10.38 10.87
CA ASP A 66 5.69 10.37 12.24
C ASP A 66 5.69 11.77 12.90
#